data_AF-A0A944DQZ3-F1
#
_entry.id   AF-A0A944DQZ3-F1
#
_cell.length_a   1.000
_cell.length_b   1.000
_cell.length_c   1.000
_cell.angle_alpha   90.00
_cell.angle_beta   90.00
_cell.angle_gamma   90.00
#
_symmetry.space_group_name_H-M   'P 1'
#
loop_
_entity.id
_entity.type
_entity.pdbx_description
1 polymer ?
#
loop_
_entity_poly.entity_id
_entity_poly.type
_entity_poly.pdbx_seq_one_letter_code
_entity_poly.pdbx_strand_id
1 'polypeptide(L)'
;MKPQLPYSKISTIVALRHRLKENQSTFWQRVGVTQCAASRYESGRPIPRSTLLLLNIIYSDRDKRDALIAFVRSWNAVPDSSGLLPWFQDKQIVRRTNSTRIGLADTDQVVE
;
A
#
# COMPACT_ATOMS: atom_id res chain seq x y z
N MET A 1 15.06 -3.54 6.43
CA MET A 1 15.13 -2.10 6.05
C MET A 1 14.06 -1.80 5.01
N LYS A 2 13.38 -0.64 5.07
CA LYS A 2 12.39 -0.25 4.05
C LYS A 2 13.12 0.10 2.75
N PRO A 3 12.83 -0.57 1.62
CA PRO A 3 13.49 -0.26 0.35
C PRO A 3 13.02 1.08 -0.20
N GLN A 4 13.92 1.75 -0.92
CA GLN A 4 13.58 2.98 -1.64
C GLN A 4 12.68 2.66 -2.83
N LEU A 5 11.71 3.54 -3.08
CA LEU A 5 10.78 3.42 -4.21
C LEU A 5 11.21 4.41 -5.31
N PRO A 6 11.82 3.94 -6.42
CA PRO A 6 12.11 4.77 -7.59
C PRO A 6 10.90 5.59 -8.06
N TYR A 7 9.72 4.96 -8.06
CA TYR A 7 8.46 5.58 -8.44
C TYR A 7 7.68 5.96 -7.18
N SER A 8 8.11 7.04 -6.53
CA SER A 8 7.47 7.60 -5.34
C SER A 8 6.78 8.94 -5.59
N LYS A 9 7.20 9.67 -6.63
CA LYS A 9 6.66 10.97 -7.02
C LYS A 9 5.89 10.86 -8.34
N ILE A 10 4.80 11.63 -8.46
CA ILE A 10 3.98 11.66 -9.68
C ILE A 10 4.79 12.09 -10.90
N SER A 11 5.70 13.06 -10.77
CA SER A 11 6.54 13.52 -11.87
C SER A 11 7.40 12.40 -12.46
N THR A 12 8.00 11.55 -11.61
CA THR A 12 8.78 10.40 -12.05
C THR A 12 7.92 9.34 -12.74
N ILE A 13 6.70 9.12 -12.24
CA ILE A 13 5.73 8.16 -12.82
C ILE A 13 5.24 8.65 -14.19
N VAL A 14 4.92 9.94 -14.31
CA VAL A 14 4.52 10.58 -15.57
C VAL A 14 5.67 10.52 -16.58
N ALA A 15 6.90 10.83 -16.16
CA ALA A 15 8.09 10.71 -17.03
C ALA A 15 8.29 9.28 -17.56
N LEU A 16 8.09 8.26 -16.71
CA LEU A 16 8.10 6.85 -17.13
C LEU A 16 7.02 6.59 -18.19
N ARG A 17 5.78 7.01 -17.95
CA ARG A 17 4.67 6.85 -18.91
C ARG A 17 5.00 7.48 -20.27
N HIS A 18 5.56 8.69 -20.28
CA HIS A 18 5.97 9.37 -21.50
C HIS A 18 7.11 8.64 -22.23
N ARG A 19 8.10 8.12 -21.49
CA ARG A 19 9.18 7.30 -22.06
C ARG A 19 8.65 6.03 -22.74
N LEU A 20 7.60 5.43 -22.17
CA LEU A 20 6.91 4.26 -22.74
C LEU A 20 5.98 4.62 -23.91
N LYS A 21 5.75 5.92 -24.17
CA LYS A 21 4.83 6.44 -25.21
C LYS A 21 3.38 6.00 -25.03
N GLU A 22 2.91 5.99 -23.78
CA GLU A 22 1.57 5.52 -23.45
C GLU A 22 0.64 6.63 -22.97
N ASN A 23 -0.65 6.47 -23.29
CA ASN A 23 -1.70 7.28 -22.70
C ASN A 23 -1.96 6.86 -21.24
N GLN A 24 -2.74 7.66 -20.51
CA GLN A 24 -3.07 7.40 -19.10
C GLN A 24 -3.74 6.04 -18.91
N SER A 25 -4.76 5.71 -19.71
CA SER A 25 -5.52 4.47 -19.55
C SER A 25 -4.61 3.25 -19.68
N THR A 26 -3.82 3.15 -20.75
CA THR A 26 -2.95 2.01 -21.03
C THR A 26 -1.90 1.82 -19.93
N PHE A 27 -1.26 2.91 -19.49
CA PHE A 27 -0.22 2.85 -18.47
C PHE A 27 -0.77 2.42 -17.10
N TRP A 28 -1.84 3.08 -16.66
CA TRP A 28 -2.40 2.90 -15.31
C TRP A 28 -3.21 1.61 -15.17
N GLN A 29 -3.77 1.07 -16.26
CA GLN A 29 -4.48 -0.21 -16.26
C GLN A 29 -3.58 -1.38 -15.83
N ARG A 30 -2.27 -1.33 -16.10
CA ARG A 30 -1.32 -2.37 -15.65
C ARG A 30 -1.18 -2.51 -14.14
N VAL A 31 -1.51 -1.46 -13.40
CA VAL A 31 -1.55 -1.46 -11.93
C VAL A 31 -2.99 -1.42 -11.39
N GLY A 32 -3.98 -1.76 -12.21
CA GLY A 32 -5.38 -1.85 -11.82
C GLY A 32 -6.04 -0.49 -11.54
N VAL A 33 -5.51 0.60 -12.09
CA VAL A 33 -6.02 1.96 -11.89
C VAL A 33 -6.87 2.38 -13.09
N THR A 34 -8.09 2.86 -12.84
CA THR A 34 -8.99 3.38 -13.87
C THR A 34 -8.51 4.73 -14.42
N GLN A 35 -8.91 5.09 -15.65
CA GLN A 35 -8.52 6.36 -16.27
C GLN A 35 -8.93 7.58 -15.41
N CYS A 36 -10.12 7.57 -14.80
CA CYS A 36 -10.57 8.67 -13.96
C CYS A 36 -9.81 8.75 -12.62
N ALA A 37 -9.32 7.63 -12.07
CA ALA A 37 -8.41 7.65 -10.94
C ALA A 37 -7.00 8.14 -11.34
N ALA A 38 -6.50 7.66 -12.49
CA ALA A 38 -5.24 8.10 -13.08
C ALA A 38 -5.18 9.61 -13.31
N SER A 39 -6.25 10.18 -13.89
CA SER A 39 -6.38 11.63 -14.07
C SER A 39 -6.21 12.38 -12.75
N ARG A 40 -6.88 11.94 -11.67
CA ARG A 40 -6.73 12.56 -10.35
C ARG A 40 -5.29 12.48 -9.83
N TYR A 41 -4.62 11.34 -10.03
CA TYR A 41 -3.23 11.17 -9.60
C TYR A 41 -2.29 12.11 -10.35
N GLU A 42 -2.41 12.20 -11.68
CA GLU A 42 -1.59 13.09 -12.50
C GLU A 42 -1.86 14.58 -12.24
N SER A 43 -3.07 14.92 -11.79
CA SER A 43 -3.43 16.27 -11.33
C SER A 43 -3.04 16.58 -9.88
N GLY A 44 -2.31 15.69 -9.20
CA GLY A 44 -1.72 15.95 -7.88
C GLY A 44 -2.43 15.29 -6.70
N ARG A 45 -3.47 14.47 -6.91
CA ARG A 45 -4.03 13.67 -5.82
C ARG A 45 -2.98 12.66 -5.33
N PRO A 46 -2.81 12.48 -4.00
CA PRO A 46 -1.92 11.46 -3.47
C PRO A 46 -2.27 10.06 -4.01
N ILE A 47 -1.25 9.36 -4.50
CA ILE A 47 -1.37 7.99 -4.98
C ILE A 47 -1.37 7.05 -3.77
N PRO A 48 -2.30 6.07 -3.69
CA PRO A 48 -2.28 5.07 -2.63
C PRO A 48 -0.96 4.30 -2.58
N ARG A 49 -0.51 3.97 -1.36
CA ARG A 49 0.73 3.22 -1.14
C ARG A 49 0.73 1.87 -1.88
N SER A 50 -0.39 1.17 -1.91
CA SER A 50 -0.55 -0.10 -2.66
C SER A 50 -0.24 0.07 -4.15
N THR A 51 -0.78 1.11 -4.78
CA THR A 51 -0.51 1.44 -6.18
C THR A 51 0.96 1.77 -6.41
N LEU A 52 1.59 2.56 -5.53
CA LEU A 52 3.03 2.85 -5.61
C LEU A 52 3.86 1.57 -5.50
N LEU A 53 3.51 0.65 -4.60
CA LEU A 53 4.20 -0.63 -4.47
C LEU A 53 4.11 -1.44 -5.77
N LEU A 54 2.91 -1.56 -6.36
CA LEU A 54 2.72 -2.27 -7.63
C LEU A 54 3.51 -1.63 -8.78
N LEU A 55 3.50 -0.29 -8.90
CA LEU A 55 4.31 0.42 -9.89
C LEU A 55 5.79 0.06 -9.78
N ASN A 56 6.32 0.03 -8.55
CA ASN A 56 7.72 -0.31 -8.33
C ASN A 56 8.01 -1.80 -8.56
N ILE A 57 7.06 -2.69 -8.27
CA ILE A 57 7.22 -4.12 -8.58
C ILE A 57 7.31 -4.34 -10.09
N ILE A 58 6.52 -3.62 -10.89
CA ILE A 58 6.44 -3.83 -12.34
C ILE A 58 7.61 -3.18 -13.09
N TYR A 59 7.98 -1.94 -12.74
CA TYR A 59 8.83 -1.10 -13.58
C TYR A 59 10.23 -0.81 -13.02
N SER A 60 10.57 -1.27 -11.81
CA SER A 60 11.90 -1.04 -11.25
C SER A 60 12.90 -2.10 -11.71
N ASP A 61 14.19 -1.78 -11.56
CA ASP A 61 15.27 -2.72 -11.81
C ASP A 61 15.15 -3.96 -10.91
N ARG A 62 15.66 -5.10 -11.38
CA ARG A 62 15.56 -6.41 -10.71
C ARG A 62 15.91 -6.33 -9.22
N ASP A 63 17.04 -5.75 -8.87
CA ASP A 63 17.51 -5.72 -7.47
C ASP A 63 16.56 -4.95 -6.56
N LYS A 64 16.02 -3.81 -7.04
CA LYS A 64 15.09 -2.97 -6.28
C LYS A 64 13.74 -3.65 -6.14
N ARG A 65 13.25 -4.27 -7.22
CA ARG A 65 12.02 -5.06 -7.22
C ARG A 65 12.12 -6.23 -6.25
N ASP A 66 13.21 -6.99 -6.30
CA ASP A 66 13.34 -8.20 -5.51
C ASP A 66 13.47 -7.86 -4.01
N ALA A 67 14.21 -6.80 -3.67
CA ALA A 67 14.22 -6.23 -2.32
C ALA A 67 12.82 -5.74 -1.87
N LEU A 68 12.05 -5.14 -2.78
CA LEU A 68 10.67 -4.70 -2.51
C LEU A 68 9.72 -5.87 -2.29
N ILE A 69 9.81 -6.93 -3.09
CA ILE A 69 9.01 -8.13 -2.93
C ILE A 69 9.33 -8.81 -1.60
N ALA A 70 10.61 -8.94 -1.25
CA ALA A 70 11.03 -9.48 0.05
C ALA A 70 10.45 -8.64 1.21
N PHE A 71 10.54 -7.31 1.09
CA PHE A 71 9.94 -6.40 2.05
C PHE A 71 8.42 -6.60 2.17
N VAL A 72 7.67 -6.65 1.08
CA VAL A 72 6.21 -6.87 1.11
C VAL A 72 5.87 -8.27 1.65
N ARG A 73 6.64 -9.31 1.33
CA ARG A 73 6.41 -10.66 1.86
C ARG A 73 6.65 -10.76 3.36
N SER A 74 7.57 -9.96 3.91
CA SER A 74 7.75 -9.85 5.36
C SER A 74 6.50 -9.34 6.10
N TRP A 75 5.50 -8.84 5.37
CA TRP A 75 4.24 -8.42 5.96
C TRP A 75 3.35 -9.58 6.39
N ASN A 76 3.63 -10.78 5.88
CA ASN A 76 3.00 -12.01 6.35
C ASN A 76 3.78 -12.67 7.50
N ALA A 77 4.82 -12.01 8.03
CA ALA A 77 5.53 -12.52 9.19
C ALA A 77 4.62 -12.48 10.42
N VAL A 78 4.75 -13.48 11.30
CA VAL A 78 3.99 -13.58 12.55
C VAL A 78 4.09 -12.25 13.30
N PRO A 79 2.96 -11.61 13.67
CA PRO A 79 2.98 -10.42 14.52
C PRO A 79 3.72 -10.73 15.82
N ASP A 80 4.44 -9.75 16.37
CA ASP A 80 4.97 -9.94 17.73
C ASP A 80 3.81 -10.03 18.75
N SER A 81 4.13 -10.16 20.03
CA SER A 81 3.14 -10.26 21.11
C SER A 81 2.13 -9.10 21.18
N SER A 82 2.31 -8.02 20.41
CA SER A 82 1.35 -6.90 20.28
C SER A 82 0.29 -7.10 19.19
N GLY A 83 0.37 -8.16 18.38
CA GLY A 83 -0.57 -8.39 17.27
C GLY A 83 -0.37 -7.45 16.07
N LEU A 84 0.66 -6.60 16.09
CA LEU A 84 1.02 -5.69 15.00
C LEU A 84 2.30 -6.13 14.30
N LEU A 85 2.43 -5.77 13.02
CA LEU A 85 3.66 -6.01 12.26
C LEU A 85 4.74 -5.02 12.71
N PRO A 86 6.00 -5.44 12.91
CA PRO A 86 7.06 -4.60 13.49
C PRO A 86 7.35 -3.27 12.78
N TRP A 87 7.07 -3.19 11.47
CA TRP A 87 7.27 -1.97 10.66
C TRP A 87 5.95 -1.21 10.38
N PHE A 88 4.83 -1.61 10.98
CA PHE A 88 3.50 -0.98 10.92
C PHE A 88 3.19 -0.11 12.16
N GLN A 89 4.22 0.40 12.84
CA GLN A 89 4.11 1.34 13.97
C GLN A 89 3.84 2.79 13.53
N ASP A 90 3.02 2.98 12.50
CA ASP A 90 2.62 4.34 12.09
C ASP A 90 1.59 4.87 13.11
N LYS A 91 2.02 5.82 13.95
CA LYS A 91 1.30 6.34 15.12
C LYS A 91 -0.07 6.98 14.83
N GLN A 92 -0.46 7.07 13.56
CA GLN A 92 -1.69 7.72 13.09
C GLN A 92 -2.92 6.78 13.05
N ILE A 93 -2.73 5.47 12.87
CA ILE A 93 -3.87 4.52 12.76
C ILE A 93 -4.36 4.09 14.15
N VAL A 94 -3.44 3.92 15.11
CA VAL A 94 -3.73 3.39 16.46
C VAL A 94 -4.60 4.34 17.29
N ARG A 95 -4.66 5.64 16.97
CA ARG A 95 -5.52 6.59 17.70
C ARG A 95 -7.01 6.39 17.44
N ARG A 96 -7.41 5.64 16.40
CA ARG A 96 -8.82 5.46 16.02
C ARG A 96 -9.44 4.19 16.58
N THR A 97 -8.65 3.20 16.98
CA THR A 97 -9.12 1.89 17.46
C THR A 97 -9.51 1.88 18.94
N ASN A 98 -9.10 2.87 19.74
CA ASN A 98 -9.42 2.90 21.18
C ASN A 98 -10.77 3.55 21.54
N SER A 99 -11.61 3.94 20.56
CA SER A 99 -12.91 4.57 20.84
C SER A 99 -14.12 3.63 20.73
N THR A 100 -13.93 2.35 20.43
CA THR A 100 -15.04 1.39 20.43
C THR A 100 -14.65 0.21 21.30
N ARG A 101 -14.81 0.38 22.61
CA ARG A 101 -15.07 -0.73 23.52
C ARG A 101 -16.26 -1.49 22.95
N ILE A 102 -16.02 -2.67 22.36
CA ILE A 102 -17.08 -3.66 22.21
C ILE A 102 -17.37 -4.12 23.64
N GLY A 103 -18.54 -3.75 24.15
CA GLY A 103 -19.05 -4.31 25.38
C GLY A 103 -19.19 -5.81 25.19
N LEU A 104 -18.37 -6.59 25.91
CA LEU A 104 -18.76 -7.93 26.30
C LEU A 104 -19.97 -7.75 27.22
N ALA A 105 -21.17 -8.01 26.69
CA ALA A 105 -22.30 -8.33 27.52
C ALA A 105 -22.07 -9.74 28.07
N ASP A 106 -21.81 -9.82 29.37
CA ASP A 106 -22.15 -11.00 30.14
C ASP A 106 -23.60 -11.38 29.82
N THR A 107 -23.82 -12.60 29.38
CA THR A 107 -25.11 -13.27 29.57
C THR A 107 -24.81 -14.69 30.04
N ASP A 108 -24.98 -14.82 31.35
CA ASP A 108 -25.09 -16.05 32.10
C ASP A 108 -26.12 -17.04 31.51
N GLN A 109 -25.77 -18.32 31.65
CA GLN A 109 -26.62 -19.48 31.94
C GLN A 109 -27.95 -19.68 31.18
N VAL A 110 -28.03 -20.78 30.41
CA VAL A 110 -28.98 -21.89 30.67
C VAL A 110 -28.37 -23.20 30.10
N VAL A 111 -28.05 -24.15 30.97
CA VAL A 111 -28.00 -25.60 30.66
C VAL A 111 -28.96 -26.26 31.65
N GLU A 112 -29.72 -27.24 31.15
CA GLU A 112 -30.86 -27.94 31.78
C GLU A 112 -30.67 -28.33 33.26
#